data_AF-A0A8S8XH79-F1
#
_entry.id   AF-A0A8S8XH79-F1
#
_cell.length_a   1.000
_cell.length_b   1.000
_cell.length_c   1.000
_cell.angle_alpha   90.00
_cell.angle_beta   90.00
_cell.angle_gamma   90.00
#
_symmetry.space_group_name_H-M   'P 1'
#
loop_
_entity.id
_entity.type
_entity.pdbx_description
1 polymer ?
#
loop_
_entity_poly.entity_id
_entity_poly.type
_entity_poly.pdbx_seq_one_letter_code
_entity_poly.pdbx_strand_id
1 'polypeptide(L)'
;MPLIRKDAASSAPAREHADLLRSDDADERWRAARSLATSPAGAAALGAALAGEQDPRVREAIFTSLARLGAVDSVLPHLRSDDANLRTGALDALRAMTDAVRPHLRSLLADPDPDVRLLSCELTRALPAREANSLMIEVIDREAHANVCASAVDVLAELGEATAIASLERCATRFAGQGFLPFAIQVAIERIKAQQEATDG
;
A
#
# COMPACT_ATOMS: atom_id res chain seq x y z
N MET A 1 41.15 21.75 2.11
CA MET A 1 39.78 22.29 2.02
C MET A 1 39.73 23.36 0.95
N PRO A 2 38.56 23.63 0.32
CA PRO A 2 37.39 22.76 0.13
C PRO A 2 37.51 22.12 -1.29
N LEU A 3 36.57 21.96 -2.24
CA LEU A 3 35.13 22.21 -2.41
C LEU A 3 34.49 21.05 -3.20
N ILE A 4 33.17 20.87 -3.05
CA ILE A 4 32.33 19.93 -3.81
C ILE A 4 31.87 20.57 -5.13
N ARG A 5 31.81 19.81 -6.24
CA ARG A 5 31.25 20.27 -7.53
C ARG A 5 30.46 19.23 -8.34
N LYS A 6 30.42 17.94 -7.96
CA LYS A 6 29.84 16.88 -8.80
C LYS A 6 28.31 16.91 -8.83
N ASP A 7 27.68 17.27 -7.72
CA ASP A 7 26.22 17.15 -7.52
C ASP A 7 25.42 18.32 -8.13
N ALA A 8 26.09 19.45 -8.41
CA ALA A 8 25.44 20.60 -9.03
C ALA A 8 24.95 20.30 -10.45
N ALA A 9 25.78 19.65 -11.27
CA ALA A 9 25.48 19.37 -12.68
C ALA A 9 24.40 18.29 -12.87
N SER A 10 24.35 17.27 -12.01
CA SER A 10 23.28 16.26 -12.04
C SER A 10 21.94 16.82 -11.53
N SER A 11 21.95 17.85 -10.68
CA SER A 11 20.72 18.44 -10.13
C SER A 11 19.97 19.36 -11.10
N ALA A 12 20.62 19.93 -12.13
CA ALA A 12 19.99 20.93 -12.99
C ALA A 12 18.84 20.37 -13.85
N PRO A 13 19.00 19.26 -14.62
CA PRO A 13 17.90 18.71 -15.41
C PRO A 13 16.73 18.22 -14.53
N ALA A 14 17.02 17.73 -13.32
CA ALA A 14 16.00 17.33 -12.37
C ALA A 14 15.19 18.51 -11.82
N ARG A 15 15.78 19.71 -11.71
CA ARG A 15 15.06 20.95 -11.35
C ARG A 15 14.21 21.44 -12.50
N GLU A 16 14.75 21.49 -13.71
CA GLU A 16 14.02 21.88 -14.93
C GLU A 16 12.79 20.98 -15.14
N HIS A 17 12.92 19.66 -14.95
CA HIS A 17 11.77 18.76 -14.97
C HIS A 17 10.83 18.92 -13.76
N ALA A 18 11.32 19.22 -12.56
CA ALA A 18 10.46 19.50 -11.41
C ALA A 18 9.63 20.80 -11.57
N ASP A 19 10.13 21.79 -12.31
CA ASP A 19 9.38 22.99 -12.65
C ASP A 19 8.31 22.70 -13.72
N LEU A 20 8.61 21.85 -14.72
CA LEU A 20 7.64 21.42 -15.74
C LEU A 20 6.48 20.56 -15.19
N LEU A 21 6.58 20.00 -13.98
CA LEU A 21 5.41 19.41 -13.27
C LEU A 21 4.32 20.44 -12.95
N ARG A 22 4.59 21.74 -13.12
CA ARG A 22 3.65 22.85 -12.89
C ARG A 22 3.24 23.57 -14.19
N SER A 23 3.52 22.97 -15.36
CA SER A 23 3.04 23.49 -16.65
C SER A 23 1.52 23.28 -16.81
N ASP A 24 0.85 24.20 -17.49
CA ASP A 24 -0.57 24.04 -17.85
C ASP A 24 -0.77 22.87 -18.84
N ASP A 25 0.24 22.54 -19.67
CA ASP A 25 0.21 21.41 -20.60
C ASP A 25 0.40 20.05 -19.87
N ALA A 26 -0.62 19.20 -19.94
CA ALA A 26 -0.58 17.84 -19.41
C ALA A 26 0.49 16.96 -20.09
N ASP A 27 0.78 17.17 -21.38
CA ASP A 27 1.86 16.42 -22.05
C ASP A 27 3.24 16.87 -21.58
N GLU A 28 3.44 18.13 -21.17
CA GLU A 28 4.66 18.56 -20.46
C GLU A 28 4.75 17.95 -19.07
N ARG A 29 3.69 18.03 -18.25
CA ARG A 29 3.69 17.42 -16.91
C ARG A 29 3.94 15.90 -16.95
N TRP A 30 3.35 15.20 -17.93
CA TRP A 30 3.56 13.76 -18.14
C TRP A 30 5.01 13.43 -18.54
N ARG A 31 5.60 14.20 -19.47
CA ARG A 31 7.02 14.05 -19.87
C ARG A 31 7.95 14.33 -18.69
N ALA A 32 7.67 15.38 -17.92
CA ALA A 32 8.41 15.77 -16.73
C ALA A 32 8.40 14.67 -15.65
N ALA A 33 7.22 14.15 -15.32
CA ALA A 33 7.06 13.07 -14.35
C ALA A 33 7.92 11.85 -14.72
N ARG A 34 7.80 11.38 -15.97
CA ARG A 34 8.57 10.25 -16.49
C ARG A 34 10.09 10.48 -16.51
N SER A 35 10.53 11.72 -16.70
CA SER A 35 11.97 12.08 -16.69
C SER A 35 12.56 12.10 -15.27
N LEU A 36 11.72 12.31 -14.25
CA LEU A 36 12.13 12.27 -12.84
C LEU A 36 12.24 10.85 -12.26
N ALA A 37 11.69 9.83 -12.94
CA ALA A 37 11.68 8.42 -12.52
C ALA A 37 13.06 7.74 -12.35
N THR A 38 14.16 8.46 -12.57
CA THR A 38 15.56 8.01 -12.37
C THR A 38 16.36 8.93 -11.44
N SER A 39 15.75 10.00 -10.91
CA SER A 39 16.37 10.96 -10.01
C SER A 39 15.75 10.88 -8.61
N PRO A 40 16.48 10.43 -7.57
CA PRO A 40 15.98 10.43 -6.20
C PRO A 40 15.54 11.82 -5.70
N ALA A 41 16.18 12.89 -6.19
CA ALA A 41 15.77 14.27 -5.91
C ALA A 41 14.39 14.65 -6.51
N GLY A 42 13.90 13.88 -7.49
CA GLY A 42 12.57 14.05 -8.08
C GLY A 42 11.43 13.56 -7.18
N ALA A 43 11.70 12.67 -6.21
CA ALA A 43 10.66 12.05 -5.37
C ALA A 43 9.79 13.05 -4.60
N ALA A 44 10.38 14.13 -4.09
CA ALA A 44 9.66 15.18 -3.37
C ALA A 44 8.82 16.05 -4.31
N ALA A 45 9.33 16.36 -5.51
CA ALA A 45 8.61 17.15 -6.51
C ALA A 45 7.42 16.37 -7.10
N LEU A 46 7.62 15.08 -7.39
CA LEU A 46 6.58 14.15 -7.82
C LEU A 46 5.45 14.02 -6.79
N GLY A 47 5.77 13.79 -5.51
CA GLY A 47 4.78 13.73 -4.43
C GLY A 47 4.02 15.06 -4.23
N ALA A 48 4.71 16.20 -4.33
CA ALA A 48 4.08 17.51 -4.23
C ALA A 48 3.10 17.79 -5.39
N ALA A 49 3.43 17.38 -6.62
CA ALA A 49 2.55 17.51 -7.78
C ALA A 49 1.33 16.58 -7.70
N LEU A 50 1.50 15.38 -7.14
CA LEU A 50 0.47 14.34 -7.05
C LEU A 50 -0.80 14.79 -6.31
N ALA A 51 -0.69 15.68 -5.31
CA ALA A 51 -1.82 16.21 -4.56
C ALA A 51 -2.71 17.17 -5.37
N GLY A 52 -2.18 17.78 -6.44
CA GLY A 52 -2.90 18.74 -7.28
C GLY A 52 -3.27 18.20 -8.67
N GLU A 53 -2.62 17.14 -9.14
CA GLU A 53 -2.82 16.64 -10.51
C GLU A 53 -4.25 16.11 -10.75
N GLN A 54 -4.89 16.63 -11.79
CA GLN A 54 -6.24 16.23 -12.18
C GLN A 54 -6.21 15.20 -13.31
N ASP A 55 -5.28 15.31 -14.26
CA ASP A 55 -5.18 14.42 -15.42
C ASP A 55 -4.81 12.98 -14.99
N PRO A 56 -5.64 11.96 -15.27
CA PRO A 56 -5.37 10.58 -14.84
C PRO A 56 -4.07 9.98 -15.41
N ARG A 57 -3.70 10.34 -16.64
CA ARG A 57 -2.50 9.84 -17.33
C ARG A 57 -1.24 10.48 -16.75
N VAL A 58 -1.28 11.77 -16.39
CA VAL A 58 -0.18 12.42 -15.65
C VAL A 58 -0.05 11.81 -14.26
N ARG A 59 -1.17 11.61 -13.55
CA ARG A 59 -1.24 11.02 -12.21
C ARG A 59 -0.66 9.60 -12.17
N GLU A 60 -1.03 8.75 -13.12
CA GLU A 60 -0.46 7.42 -13.35
C GLU A 60 1.06 7.48 -13.58
N ALA A 61 1.54 8.43 -14.40
CA ALA A 61 2.96 8.62 -14.66
C ALA A 61 3.73 9.09 -13.42
N ILE A 62 3.12 9.92 -12.55
CA ILE A 62 3.70 10.33 -11.27
C ILE A 62 3.81 9.12 -10.33
N PHE A 63 2.72 8.37 -10.11
CA PHE A 63 2.73 7.15 -9.29
C PHE A 63 3.75 6.12 -9.78
N THR A 64 3.79 5.85 -11.09
CA THR A 64 4.77 4.95 -11.72
C THR A 64 6.20 5.42 -11.49
N SER A 65 6.44 6.74 -11.50
CA SER A 65 7.76 7.32 -11.30
C SER A 65 8.19 7.25 -9.82
N LEU A 66 7.28 7.50 -8.88
CA LEU A 66 7.51 7.30 -7.44
C LEU A 66 7.79 5.83 -7.11
N ALA A 67 7.02 4.91 -7.69
CA ALA A 67 7.21 3.47 -7.51
C ALA A 67 8.60 3.02 -7.98
N ARG A 68 9.05 3.49 -9.15
CA ARG A 68 10.39 3.21 -9.69
C ARG A 68 11.54 3.82 -8.87
N LEU A 69 11.28 4.85 -8.08
CA LEU A 69 12.25 5.47 -7.17
C LEU A 69 12.27 4.81 -5.78
N GLY A 70 11.33 3.89 -5.47
CA GLY A 70 11.15 3.38 -4.11
C GLY A 70 10.67 4.45 -3.12
N ALA A 71 10.01 5.50 -3.60
CA ALA A 71 9.69 6.72 -2.85
C ALA A 71 8.45 6.57 -1.95
N VAL A 72 8.49 5.60 -1.02
CA VAL A 72 7.38 5.23 -0.13
C VAL A 72 6.83 6.44 0.65
N ASP A 73 7.70 7.24 1.27
CA ASP A 73 7.28 8.42 2.06
C ASP A 73 6.55 9.49 1.22
N SER A 74 6.80 9.57 -0.09
CA SER A 74 6.06 10.45 -1.02
C SER A 74 4.69 9.90 -1.42
N VAL A 75 4.40 8.62 -1.14
CA VAL A 75 3.15 7.95 -1.53
C VAL A 75 2.24 7.68 -0.33
N LEU A 76 2.80 7.35 0.85
CA LEU A 76 2.03 7.06 2.07
C LEU A 76 0.96 8.10 2.46
N PRO A 77 1.18 9.43 2.31
CA PRO A 77 0.14 10.43 2.62
C PRO A 77 -1.15 10.25 1.81
N HIS A 78 -1.04 9.76 0.57
CA HIS A 78 -2.17 9.64 -0.36
C HIS A 78 -3.13 8.48 -0.03
N LEU A 79 -2.75 7.55 0.87
CA LEU A 79 -3.69 6.56 1.43
C LEU A 79 -4.84 7.22 2.22
N ARG A 80 -4.62 8.43 2.76
CA ARG A 80 -5.63 9.24 3.48
C ARG A 80 -6.34 10.27 2.61
N SER A 81 -6.16 10.23 1.28
CA SER A 81 -6.84 11.15 0.37
C SER A 81 -8.35 10.91 0.37
N ASP A 82 -9.17 11.96 0.37
CA ASP A 82 -10.62 11.83 0.11
C ASP A 82 -10.93 11.35 -1.32
N ASP A 83 -10.11 11.77 -2.30
CA ASP A 83 -10.16 11.27 -3.67
C ASP A 83 -9.73 9.80 -3.72
N ALA A 84 -10.70 8.93 -4.01
CA ALA A 84 -10.49 7.49 -4.14
C ALA A 84 -9.49 7.13 -5.25
N ASN A 85 -9.34 7.93 -6.30
CA ASN A 85 -8.36 7.69 -7.37
C ASN A 85 -6.91 7.86 -6.86
N LEU A 86 -6.69 8.81 -5.95
CA LEU A 86 -5.40 8.96 -5.26
C LEU A 86 -5.16 7.83 -4.26
N ARG A 87 -6.19 7.37 -3.52
CA ARG A 87 -6.04 6.21 -2.61
C ARG A 87 -5.67 4.94 -3.37
N THR A 88 -6.37 4.62 -4.46
CA THR A 88 -6.11 3.44 -5.29
C THR A 88 -4.74 3.51 -5.95
N GLY A 89 -4.40 4.63 -6.60
CA GLY A 89 -3.07 4.78 -7.22
C GLY A 89 -1.91 4.74 -6.21
N ALA A 90 -2.14 5.20 -4.97
CA ALA A 90 -1.18 5.06 -3.88
C ALA A 90 -1.02 3.62 -3.43
N LEU A 91 -2.12 2.88 -3.28
CA LEU A 91 -2.10 1.45 -2.97
C LEU A 91 -1.32 0.67 -4.05
N ASP A 92 -1.63 0.89 -5.32
CA ASP A 92 -0.97 0.21 -6.45
C ASP A 92 0.53 0.54 -6.53
N ALA A 93 0.91 1.81 -6.33
CA ALA A 93 2.31 2.22 -6.27
C ALA A 93 3.06 1.58 -5.08
N LEU A 94 2.41 1.43 -3.92
CA LEU A 94 2.99 0.76 -2.75
C LEU A 94 3.11 -0.76 -2.95
N ARG A 95 2.15 -1.40 -3.63
CA ARG A 95 2.26 -2.81 -4.06
C ARG A 95 3.46 -3.01 -5.00
N ALA A 96 3.64 -2.11 -5.97
CA ALA A 96 4.83 -2.10 -6.84
C ALA A 96 6.15 -1.84 -6.09
N MET A 97 6.09 -1.31 -4.85
CA MET A 97 7.22 -1.04 -3.96
C MET A 97 7.32 -2.05 -2.79
N THR A 98 6.81 -3.28 -2.92
CA THR A 98 6.66 -4.27 -1.82
C THR A 98 7.84 -4.32 -0.83
N ASP A 99 9.09 -4.45 -1.29
CA ASP A 99 10.26 -4.53 -0.40
C ASP A 99 10.62 -3.21 0.29
N ALA A 100 10.33 -2.07 -0.34
CA ALA A 100 10.54 -0.75 0.26
C ALA A 100 9.41 -0.38 1.24
N VAL A 101 8.17 -0.82 1.02
CA VAL A 101 7.06 -0.58 1.98
C VAL A 101 7.06 -1.58 3.14
N ARG A 102 7.64 -2.78 2.99
CA ARG A 102 7.69 -3.83 4.03
C ARG A 102 8.09 -3.33 5.43
N PRO A 103 9.13 -2.47 5.62
CA PRO A 103 9.47 -1.92 6.94
C PRO A 103 8.37 -1.06 7.58
N HIS A 104 7.54 -0.41 6.76
CA HIS A 104 6.47 0.49 7.21
C HIS A 104 5.19 -0.26 7.57
N LEU A 105 4.96 -1.47 7.03
CA LEU A 105 3.69 -2.20 7.15
C LEU A 105 3.23 -2.41 8.60
N ARG A 106 4.12 -2.68 9.57
CA ARG A 106 3.72 -2.81 10.98
C ARG A 106 3.22 -1.50 11.60
N SER A 107 3.68 -0.34 11.11
CA SER A 107 3.14 0.96 11.53
C SER A 107 1.80 1.24 10.87
N LEU A 108 1.64 0.87 9.59
CA LEU A 108 0.43 1.13 8.80
C LEU A 108 -0.73 0.20 9.21
N LEU A 109 -0.45 -1.04 9.60
CA LEU A 109 -1.39 -1.99 10.23
C LEU A 109 -1.72 -1.64 11.70
N ALA A 110 -1.07 -0.61 12.27
CA ALA A 110 -1.32 -0.09 13.61
C ALA A 110 -1.67 1.42 13.58
N ASP A 111 -1.99 1.96 12.40
CA ASP A 111 -2.30 3.37 12.20
C ASP A 111 -3.59 3.74 12.95
N PRO A 112 -3.71 4.95 13.56
CA PRO A 112 -4.97 5.38 14.17
C PRO A 112 -6.16 5.36 13.20
N ASP A 113 -5.93 5.58 11.91
CA ASP A 113 -6.96 5.62 10.87
C ASP A 113 -7.35 4.18 10.42
N PRO A 114 -8.62 3.74 10.61
CA PRO A 114 -9.04 2.41 10.22
C PRO A 114 -9.04 2.18 8.70
N ASP A 115 -9.21 3.22 7.89
CA ASP A 115 -9.19 3.06 6.43
C ASP A 115 -7.76 2.87 5.92
N VAL A 116 -6.76 3.49 6.58
CA VAL A 116 -5.34 3.18 6.35
C VAL A 116 -5.02 1.75 6.77
N ARG A 117 -5.52 1.28 7.94
CA ARG A 117 -5.30 -0.13 8.36
C ARG A 117 -5.92 -1.13 7.38
N LEU A 118 -7.13 -0.87 6.90
CA LEU A 118 -7.82 -1.67 5.88
C LEU A 118 -7.01 -1.75 4.58
N LEU A 119 -6.61 -0.60 4.02
CA LEU A 119 -5.77 -0.56 2.82
C LEU A 119 -4.40 -1.24 3.02
N SER A 120 -3.89 -1.26 4.24
CA SER A 120 -2.60 -1.88 4.58
C SER A 120 -2.68 -3.41 4.67
N CYS A 121 -3.85 -3.99 4.94
CA CYS A 121 -4.05 -5.44 4.82
C CYS A 121 -3.82 -5.90 3.37
N GLU A 122 -4.35 -5.17 2.38
CA GLU A 122 -4.16 -5.45 0.95
C GLU A 122 -2.69 -5.42 0.50
N LEU A 123 -1.86 -4.56 1.11
CA LEU A 123 -0.42 -4.53 0.85
C LEU A 123 0.29 -5.82 1.28
N THR A 124 -0.24 -6.54 2.28
CA THR A 124 0.40 -7.79 2.75
C THR A 124 0.26 -8.96 1.79
N ARG A 125 -0.69 -8.93 0.84
CA ARG A 125 -0.86 -9.98 -0.19
C ARG A 125 0.36 -10.17 -1.10
N ALA A 126 1.28 -9.20 -1.15
CA ALA A 126 2.52 -9.28 -1.91
C ALA A 126 3.72 -9.84 -1.13
N LEU A 127 3.57 -10.10 0.18
CA LEU A 127 4.61 -10.68 1.03
C LEU A 127 4.68 -12.21 0.89
N PRO A 128 5.79 -12.86 1.32
CA PRO A 128 5.80 -14.31 1.51
C PRO A 128 4.68 -14.75 2.45
N ALA A 129 3.94 -15.80 2.07
CA ALA A 129 2.70 -16.23 2.74
C ALA A 129 2.78 -16.26 4.27
N ARG A 130 3.84 -16.89 4.82
CA ARG A 130 4.07 -17.00 6.27
C ARG A 130 4.22 -15.65 6.99
N GLU A 131 4.77 -14.64 6.32
CA GLU A 131 4.89 -13.27 6.86
C GLU A 131 3.54 -12.55 6.81
N ALA A 132 2.82 -12.64 5.69
CA ALA A 132 1.46 -12.11 5.55
C ALA A 132 0.49 -12.72 6.58
N ASN A 133 0.50 -14.05 6.71
CA ASN A 133 -0.31 -14.78 7.68
C ASN A 133 -0.01 -14.33 9.12
N SER A 134 1.28 -14.26 9.48
CA SER A 134 1.69 -13.77 10.81
C SER A 134 1.17 -12.35 11.08
N LEU A 135 1.29 -11.43 10.12
CA LEU A 135 0.82 -10.04 10.26
C LEU A 135 -0.72 -9.96 10.36
N MET A 136 -1.45 -10.73 9.56
CA MET A 136 -2.93 -10.75 9.59
C MET A 136 -3.47 -11.40 10.87
N ILE A 137 -2.80 -12.41 11.41
CA ILE A 137 -3.06 -12.93 12.77
C ILE A 137 -2.84 -11.83 13.81
N GLU A 138 -1.71 -11.11 13.78
CA GLU A 138 -1.47 -9.98 14.70
C GLU A 138 -2.55 -8.89 14.58
N VAL A 139 -3.06 -8.61 13.37
CA VAL A 139 -4.16 -7.65 13.14
C VAL A 139 -5.45 -8.17 13.75
N ILE A 140 -5.88 -9.39 13.39
CA ILE A 140 -7.15 -9.95 13.85
C ILE A 140 -7.20 -10.03 15.38
N ASP A 141 -6.15 -10.44 16.07
CA ASP A 141 -6.21 -10.55 17.53
C ASP A 141 -6.38 -9.20 18.26
N ARG A 142 -5.99 -8.06 17.66
CA ARG A 142 -6.08 -6.72 18.30
C ARG A 142 -7.15 -5.77 17.75
N GLU A 143 -7.60 -5.97 16.50
CA GLU A 143 -8.44 -4.99 15.80
C GLU A 143 -9.87 -4.87 16.36
N ALA A 144 -10.39 -3.63 16.41
CA ALA A 144 -11.72 -3.30 16.92
C ALA A 144 -12.74 -2.96 15.81
N HIS A 145 -12.27 -2.60 14.61
CA HIS A 145 -13.11 -2.22 13.47
C HIS A 145 -13.41 -3.43 12.58
N ALA A 146 -14.69 -3.80 12.48
CA ALA A 146 -15.13 -4.98 11.74
C ALA A 146 -14.70 -5.00 10.25
N ASN A 147 -14.61 -3.84 9.59
CA ASN A 147 -14.19 -3.76 8.18
C ASN A 147 -12.69 -4.09 8.00
N VAL A 148 -11.84 -3.68 8.95
CA VAL A 148 -10.41 -4.02 8.94
C VAL A 148 -10.23 -5.51 9.25
N CYS A 149 -11.01 -6.05 10.20
CA CYS A 149 -11.08 -7.49 10.43
C CYS A 149 -11.52 -8.26 9.18
N ALA A 150 -12.54 -7.78 8.44
CA ALA A 150 -13.01 -8.42 7.22
C ALA A 150 -11.90 -8.52 6.15
N SER A 151 -11.20 -7.42 5.86
CA SER A 151 -10.07 -7.43 4.93
C SER A 151 -8.95 -8.39 5.38
N ALA A 152 -8.63 -8.44 6.68
CA ALA A 152 -7.66 -9.40 7.21
C ALA A 152 -8.15 -10.86 7.11
N VAL A 153 -9.46 -11.12 7.26
CA VAL A 153 -10.08 -12.44 7.04
C VAL A 153 -9.96 -12.84 5.56
N ASP A 154 -10.20 -11.91 4.62
CA ASP A 154 -10.08 -12.16 3.18
C ASP A 154 -8.64 -12.47 2.75
N VAL A 155 -7.63 -11.87 3.40
CA VAL A 155 -6.21 -12.24 3.19
C VAL A 155 -5.94 -13.65 3.74
N LEU A 156 -6.38 -13.96 4.95
CA LEU A 156 -6.15 -15.28 5.57
C LEU A 156 -6.86 -16.42 4.83
N ALA A 157 -8.06 -16.17 4.31
CA ALA A 157 -8.83 -17.09 3.48
C ALA A 157 -8.13 -17.40 2.13
N GLU A 158 -7.34 -16.46 1.59
CA GLU A 158 -6.49 -16.71 0.42
C GLU A 158 -5.23 -17.49 0.77
N LEU A 159 -4.57 -17.15 1.88
CA LEU A 159 -3.32 -17.78 2.31
C LEU A 159 -3.50 -19.25 2.75
N GLY A 160 -4.66 -19.61 3.31
CA GLY A 160 -5.00 -21.01 3.57
C GLY A 160 -4.26 -21.67 4.76
N GLU A 161 -3.52 -20.91 5.58
CA GLU A 161 -2.75 -21.47 6.70
C GLU A 161 -3.62 -21.80 7.93
N ALA A 162 -3.63 -23.08 8.36
CA ALA A 162 -4.40 -23.55 9.51
C ALA A 162 -4.10 -22.85 10.84
N THR A 163 -2.90 -22.26 10.97
CA THR A 163 -2.46 -21.50 12.15
C THR A 163 -3.36 -20.30 12.47
N ALA A 164 -4.07 -19.76 11.48
CA ALA A 164 -4.99 -18.64 11.64
C ALA A 164 -6.33 -19.00 12.29
N ILE A 165 -6.75 -20.28 12.25
CA ILE A 165 -8.11 -20.72 12.64
C ILE A 165 -8.46 -20.28 14.07
N ALA A 166 -7.55 -20.44 15.03
CA ALA A 166 -7.82 -20.08 16.42
C ALA A 166 -8.02 -18.56 16.63
N SER A 167 -7.35 -17.70 15.84
CA SER A 167 -7.53 -16.25 15.87
C SER A 167 -8.81 -15.83 15.16
N LEU A 168 -9.17 -16.51 14.07
CA LEU A 168 -10.45 -16.38 13.38
C LEU A 168 -11.63 -16.71 14.31
N GLU A 169 -11.60 -17.84 15.02
CA GLU A 169 -12.62 -18.25 15.99
C GLU A 169 -12.81 -17.23 17.14
N ARG A 170 -11.70 -16.68 17.67
CA ARG A 170 -11.75 -15.57 18.65
C ARG A 170 -12.38 -14.30 18.07
N CYS A 171 -12.08 -13.98 16.81
CA CYS A 171 -12.64 -12.82 16.12
C CYS A 171 -14.15 -12.96 15.90
N ALA A 172 -14.62 -14.12 15.42
CA ALA A 172 -16.05 -14.40 15.26
C ALA A 172 -16.80 -14.28 16.60
N THR A 173 -16.19 -14.75 17.69
CA THR A 173 -16.72 -14.61 19.05
C THR A 173 -16.82 -13.14 19.47
N ARG A 174 -15.76 -12.33 19.26
CA ARG A 174 -15.75 -10.89 19.58
C ARG A 174 -16.78 -10.09 18.77
N PHE A 175 -17.01 -10.47 17.51
CA PHE A 175 -17.93 -9.79 16.59
C PHE A 175 -19.28 -10.49 16.43
N ALA A 176 -19.67 -11.38 17.35
CA ALA A 176 -20.91 -12.17 17.27
C ALA A 176 -22.20 -11.35 17.05
N GLY A 177 -22.22 -10.09 17.51
CA GLY A 177 -23.34 -9.14 17.30
C GLY A 177 -23.33 -8.38 15.96
N GLN A 178 -22.29 -8.51 15.13
CA GLN A 178 -22.12 -7.79 13.86
C GLN A 178 -22.29 -8.77 12.68
N GLY A 179 -23.55 -9.07 12.35
CA GLY A 179 -23.97 -10.33 11.72
C GLY A 179 -23.25 -10.81 10.45
N PHE A 180 -22.63 -9.95 9.64
CA PHE A 180 -21.90 -10.39 8.44
C PHE A 180 -20.53 -11.02 8.77
N LEU A 181 -19.83 -10.52 9.79
CA LEU A 181 -18.42 -10.86 10.03
C LEU A 181 -18.23 -12.28 10.60
N PRO A 182 -19.03 -12.76 11.58
CA PRO A 182 -18.97 -14.16 12.01
C PRO A 182 -19.24 -15.16 10.88
N PHE A 183 -20.15 -14.82 9.95
CA PHE A 183 -20.44 -15.64 8.77
C PHE A 183 -19.25 -15.67 7.78
N ALA A 184 -18.68 -14.50 7.45
CA ALA A 184 -17.49 -14.42 6.59
C ALA A 184 -16.30 -15.20 7.18
N ILE A 185 -16.11 -15.11 8.50
CA ILE A 185 -15.09 -15.87 9.22
C ILE A 185 -15.35 -17.38 9.17
N GLN A 186 -16.60 -17.84 9.33
CA GLN A 186 -16.93 -19.26 9.22
C GLN A 186 -16.59 -19.81 7.82
N VAL A 187 -16.96 -19.08 6.76
CA VAL A 187 -16.63 -19.43 5.37
C VAL A 187 -15.12 -19.46 5.14
N ALA A 188 -14.36 -18.53 5.73
CA ALA A 188 -12.90 -18.53 5.69
C ALA A 188 -12.30 -19.76 6.38
N ILE A 189 -12.78 -20.13 7.58
CA ILE A 189 -12.33 -21.31 8.33
C ILE A 189 -12.62 -22.61 7.56
N GLU A 190 -13.80 -22.72 6.94
CA GLU A 190 -14.19 -23.88 6.11
C GLU A 190 -13.30 -24.00 4.87
N ARG A 191 -13.04 -22.89 4.18
CA ARG A 191 -12.12 -22.83 3.03
C ARG A 191 -10.69 -23.23 3.42
N ILE A 192 -10.15 -22.70 4.52
CA ILE A 192 -8.82 -23.03 5.04
C ILE A 192 -8.72 -24.54 5.31
N LYS A 193 -9.71 -25.15 5.99
CA LYS A 193 -9.72 -26.60 6.29
C LYS A 193 -9.69 -27.43 5.01
N ALA A 194 -10.55 -27.13 4.03
CA ALA A 194 -10.57 -27.83 2.74
C ALA A 194 -9.26 -27.68 1.95
N GLN A 195 -8.55 -26.55 2.06
CA GLN A 195 -7.23 -26.38 1.42
C GLN A 195 -6.14 -27.26 2.05
N GLN A 196 -6.17 -27.47 3.37
CA GLN A 196 -5.23 -28.36 4.06
C GLN A 196 -5.51 -29.83 3.70
N GLU A 197 -6.78 -30.25 3.72
CA GLU A 197 -7.21 -31.60 3.32
C GLU A 197 -6.81 -31.95 1.88
N ALA A 198 -6.78 -30.96 0.98
CA ALA A 198 -6.32 -31.10 -0.41
C ALA A 198 -4.79 -31.00 -0.60
N THR A 199 -4.03 -30.75 0.47
CA THR A 199 -2.56 -30.66 0.47
C THR A 199 -1.89 -31.87 1.14
N ASP A 200 -2.59 -32.53 2.09
CA ASP A 200 -2.09 -33.68 2.85
C ASP A 200 -2.42 -35.06 2.20
N GLY A 201 -3.05 -35.09 1.02
CA GLY A 201 -3.56 -36.30 0.34
C GLY A 201 -2.93 -36.63 -1.02
#